data_AF-A0A8J9VNV5-F1
#
_entry.id   AF-A0A8J9VNV5-F1
#
_cell.length_a   1.000
_cell.length_b   1.000
_cell.length_c   1.000
_cell.angle_alpha   90.00
_cell.angle_beta   90.00
_cell.angle_gamma   90.00
#
_symmetry.space_group_name_H-M   'P 1'
#
loop_
_entity.id
_entity.type
_entity.pdbx_description
1 polymer ?
#
loop_
_entity_poly.entity_id
_entity_poly.type
_entity_poly.pdbx_seq_one_letter_code
_entity_poly.pdbx_strand_id
1 'polypeptide(L)'
;MILQRFSITRNAGSLCKILSGVSFSTQHLRRSQGAVRRQVVQRVYQVSSSCKTMASSSTQENKLVVLDVDCGQDDAQAIMLALTRPNVQVLGITCVSGNVGVHQVCRNVLRILKVFGRLDVPVYRGADVPILGTHMDCSHWHGQDGLGDVPDPDPPSLELVQSEHAVTALLRLSKEHPGEISLVAMAPLTNLALAVRMDPEFPARLRELVIMGGNINARGRVTPTAEFNFAYDSEAAHMVLSGYPCPVSDIPYEVCRFSPDCGIPWDEWDKIMAIPTERGKFHSAILAASTAREKAAKTHTPLYHTCDPYALMVAARPDIVMETEDVYATVELRGEVTRGQMVCDYRGLWKKEPNLRVVKKLDMKAAIQMFWDALQ
;
A
#
# COMPACT_ATOMS: atom_id res chain seq x y z
N MET A 1 -18.55 -32.40 -46.21
CA MET A 1 -20.00 -32.62 -46.04
C MET A 1 -20.54 -31.63 -45.01
N ILE A 2 -21.34 -30.69 -45.51
CA ILE A 2 -22.31 -29.80 -44.83
C ILE A 2 -21.81 -28.89 -43.68
N LEU A 3 -21.51 -27.65 -44.09
CA LEU A 3 -21.68 -26.41 -43.32
C LEU A 3 -23.14 -25.93 -43.50
N GLN A 4 -23.83 -25.52 -42.44
CA GLN A 4 -25.09 -24.77 -42.55
C GLN A 4 -24.93 -23.36 -41.97
N ARG A 5 -24.99 -22.37 -42.88
CA ARG A 5 -25.24 -20.95 -42.60
C ARG A 5 -26.75 -20.73 -42.50
N PHE A 6 -27.18 -19.88 -41.59
CA PHE A 6 -28.49 -19.23 -41.67
C PHE A 6 -28.31 -17.72 -41.84
N SER A 7 -28.92 -17.19 -42.90
CA SER A 7 -29.16 -15.79 -43.21
C SER A 7 -30.57 -15.75 -43.81
N ILE A 8 -31.36 -14.72 -43.47
CA ILE A 8 -32.61 -14.20 -44.08
C ILE A 8 -33.28 -13.37 -42.96
N THR A 9 -33.82 -12.15 -43.09
CA THR A 9 -33.90 -11.10 -44.12
C THR A 9 -34.37 -9.80 -43.42
N ARG A 10 -34.03 -8.65 -44.01
CA ARG A 10 -34.60 -7.31 -43.73
C ARG A 10 -36.10 -7.24 -44.05
N ASN A 11 -36.82 -6.38 -43.32
CA ASN A 11 -37.92 -5.60 -43.90
C ASN A 11 -38.06 -4.25 -43.19
N ALA A 12 -38.12 -3.19 -44.00
CA ALA A 12 -38.37 -1.81 -43.64
C ALA A 12 -39.68 -1.37 -44.29
N GLY A 13 -40.46 -0.49 -43.64
CA GLY A 13 -41.59 0.17 -44.29
C GLY A 13 -42.65 0.76 -43.37
N SER A 14 -42.48 2.05 -43.04
CA SER A 14 -43.48 3.14 -43.06
C SER A 14 -44.84 3.01 -42.36
N LEU A 15 -45.15 3.95 -41.46
CA LEU A 15 -46.31 4.85 -41.62
C LEU A 15 -46.24 6.06 -40.66
N CYS A 16 -46.68 7.20 -41.18
CA CYS A 16 -46.48 8.56 -40.70
C CYS A 16 -47.84 9.19 -40.34
N LYS A 17 -47.86 9.99 -39.25
CA LYS A 17 -48.74 11.15 -38.92
C LYS A 17 -50.27 11.01 -38.90
N ILE A 18 -50.88 11.60 -37.86
CA ILE A 18 -51.82 12.76 -37.87
C ILE A 18 -52.19 13.09 -36.40
N LEU A 19 -51.70 14.22 -35.84
CA LEU A 19 -52.42 15.48 -35.48
C LEU A 19 -53.40 15.32 -34.28
N SER A 20 -53.59 16.25 -33.33
CA SER A 20 -53.11 17.60 -33.07
C SER A 20 -53.74 18.11 -31.77
N GLY A 21 -53.04 19.00 -31.05
CA GLY A 21 -53.65 20.21 -30.47
C GLY A 21 -54.05 20.18 -29.00
N VAL A 22 -53.28 20.90 -28.16
CA VAL A 22 -53.77 22.01 -27.32
C VAL A 22 -52.58 22.94 -27.05
N SER A 23 -52.69 24.21 -27.43
CA SER A 23 -51.81 25.31 -26.98
C SER A 23 -52.49 26.02 -25.82
N PHE A 24 -51.78 26.35 -24.73
CA PHE A 24 -52.16 27.47 -23.86
C PHE A 24 -50.96 28.00 -23.05
N SER A 25 -50.66 29.27 -23.32
CA SER A 25 -50.25 30.36 -22.42
C SER A 25 -49.17 30.13 -21.35
N THR A 26 -47.98 30.64 -21.67
CA THR A 26 -46.93 31.08 -20.76
C THR A 26 -47.36 32.31 -19.94
N GLN A 27 -48.09 32.15 -18.83
CA GLN A 27 -48.24 33.27 -17.87
C GLN A 27 -48.63 32.94 -16.42
N HIS A 28 -48.61 31.67 -15.97
CA HIS A 28 -49.03 31.32 -14.60
C HIS A 28 -48.04 30.52 -13.73
N LEU A 29 -46.77 30.43 -14.12
CA LEU A 29 -45.71 29.82 -13.29
C LEU A 29 -44.59 30.77 -12.87
N ARG A 30 -44.84 32.09 -12.90
CA ARG A 30 -43.92 33.14 -12.43
C ARG A 30 -44.37 33.87 -11.15
N ARG A 31 -45.22 33.24 -10.31
CA ARG A 31 -45.62 33.81 -9.01
C ARG A 31 -45.49 32.88 -7.80
N SER A 32 -45.00 31.65 -7.95
CA SER A 32 -44.75 30.73 -6.82
C SER A 32 -43.27 30.46 -6.51
N GLN A 33 -42.32 31.01 -7.27
CA GLN A 33 -40.87 30.80 -7.04
C GLN A 33 -40.16 31.97 -6.30
N GLY A 34 -40.88 33.02 -5.91
CA GLY A 34 -40.32 34.20 -5.23
C GLY A 34 -40.35 34.17 -3.69
N ALA A 35 -41.24 33.37 -3.08
CA ALA A 35 -41.46 33.39 -1.63
C ALA A 35 -40.76 32.25 -0.88
N VAL A 36 -40.43 31.14 -1.54
CA VAL A 36 -39.73 30.00 -0.92
C VAL A 36 -38.20 30.19 -0.87
N ARG A 37 -37.66 31.15 -1.63
CA ARG A 37 -36.21 31.41 -1.70
C ARG A 37 -35.68 32.39 -0.64
N ARG A 38 -36.54 32.94 0.24
CA ARG A 38 -36.14 33.83 1.35
C ARG A 38 -36.29 33.23 2.75
N GLN A 39 -36.84 32.03 2.90
CA GLN A 39 -36.86 31.32 4.19
C GLN A 39 -35.81 30.19 4.32
N VAL A 40 -35.11 29.85 3.23
CA VAL A 40 -34.03 28.83 3.27
C VAL A 40 -32.62 29.45 3.38
N VAL A 41 -32.47 30.76 3.12
CA VAL A 41 -31.16 31.46 3.16
C VAL A 41 -30.90 32.16 4.50
N GLN A 42 -31.82 32.09 5.46
CA GLN A 42 -31.64 32.69 6.80
C GLN A 42 -31.57 31.67 7.96
N ARG A 43 -31.56 30.36 7.66
CA ARG A 43 -31.33 29.28 8.64
C ARG A 43 -29.94 28.63 8.58
N VAL A 44 -29.06 29.15 7.72
CA VAL A 44 -27.68 28.65 7.54
C VAL A 44 -26.64 29.51 8.26
N TYR A 45 -27.02 30.62 8.91
CA TYR A 45 -26.07 31.54 9.55
C TYR A 45 -26.25 31.76 11.06
N GLN A 46 -26.97 30.87 11.77
CA GLN A 46 -27.18 31.03 13.22
C GLN A 46 -27.20 29.72 14.03
N VAL A 47 -26.41 28.73 13.62
CA VAL A 47 -25.95 27.66 14.52
C VAL A 47 -24.42 27.62 14.47
N SER A 48 -23.81 28.74 14.85
CA SER A 48 -22.37 28.89 14.98
C SER A 48 -22.03 29.73 16.22
N SER A 49 -22.49 29.29 17.39
CA SER A 49 -22.06 29.86 18.68
C SER A 49 -22.56 29.05 19.89
N SER A 50 -22.25 27.77 19.95
CA SER A 50 -22.03 27.03 21.21
C SER A 50 -21.82 25.56 20.93
N CYS A 51 -20.59 25.15 20.67
CA CYS A 51 -20.15 23.84 21.08
C CYS A 51 -18.78 24.04 21.72
N LYS A 52 -18.81 24.13 23.05
CA LYS A 52 -17.62 24.06 23.88
C LYS A 52 -16.83 22.81 23.50
N THR A 53 -15.52 23.00 23.48
CA THR A 53 -14.45 22.01 23.46
C THR A 53 -14.89 20.65 24.01
N MET A 54 -15.30 19.74 23.12
CA MET A 54 -15.13 18.32 23.35
C MET A 54 -13.89 17.94 22.58
N ALA A 55 -12.78 17.77 23.29
CA ALA A 55 -11.69 16.96 22.77
C ALA A 55 -12.32 15.60 22.43
N SER A 56 -12.49 15.29 21.15
CA SER A 56 -12.82 13.94 20.74
C SER A 56 -11.60 13.09 21.06
N SER A 57 -11.60 12.44 22.22
CA SER A 57 -10.82 11.22 22.37
C SER A 57 -11.46 10.20 21.43
N SER A 58 -11.09 10.22 20.15
CA SER A 58 -11.36 9.11 19.27
C SER A 58 -10.61 7.93 19.88
N THR A 59 -11.36 7.01 20.48
CA THR A 59 -10.84 5.68 20.78
C THR A 59 -10.46 5.08 19.43
N GLN A 60 -9.18 5.19 19.09
CA GLN A 60 -8.65 4.73 17.82
C GLN A 60 -8.89 3.22 17.75
N GLU A 61 -9.60 2.76 16.71
CA GLU A 61 -9.93 1.35 16.53
C GLU A 61 -8.65 0.51 16.58
N ASN A 62 -8.67 -0.58 17.36
CA ASN A 62 -7.57 -1.55 17.38
C ASN A 62 -7.53 -2.28 16.04
N LYS A 63 -6.38 -2.28 15.38
CA LYS A 63 -6.17 -2.88 14.06
C LYS A 63 -5.33 -4.14 14.20
N LEU A 64 -5.83 -5.25 13.66
CA LEU A 64 -5.09 -6.48 13.51
C LEU A 64 -4.28 -6.40 12.21
N VAL A 65 -2.96 -6.47 12.32
CA VAL A 65 -2.04 -6.30 11.20
C VAL A 65 -1.17 -7.54 11.04
N VAL A 66 -1.00 -7.97 9.79
CA VAL A 66 0.07 -8.89 9.39
C VAL A 66 0.97 -8.13 8.41
N LEU A 67 2.29 -8.23 8.63
CA LEU A 67 3.30 -7.60 7.77
C LEU A 67 3.96 -8.66 6.90
N ASP A 68 3.95 -8.49 5.57
CA ASP A 68 4.73 -9.32 4.64
C ASP A 68 5.91 -8.50 4.11
N VAL A 69 7.13 -8.94 4.45
CA VAL A 69 8.36 -8.13 4.37
C VAL A 69 9.53 -8.92 3.76
N ASP A 70 10.44 -8.21 3.08
CA ASP A 70 11.77 -8.70 2.70
C ASP A 70 12.89 -7.96 3.46
N CYS A 71 12.50 -7.21 4.49
CA CYS A 71 13.31 -6.64 5.57
C CYS A 71 14.59 -5.95 5.12
N GLY A 72 14.44 -4.99 4.21
CA GLY A 72 15.36 -3.89 3.97
C GLY A 72 15.31 -2.83 5.09
N GLN A 73 15.88 -1.67 4.78
CA GLN A 73 16.01 -0.57 5.76
C GLN A 73 14.68 0.17 5.99
N ASP A 74 13.86 0.28 4.94
CA ASP A 74 12.52 0.86 4.94
C ASP A 74 11.48 -0.09 5.53
N ASP A 75 11.54 -1.40 5.25
CA ASP A 75 10.76 -2.40 5.99
C ASP A 75 11.04 -2.31 7.49
N ALA A 76 12.32 -2.14 7.86
CA ALA A 76 12.69 -2.01 9.26
C ALA A 76 12.02 -0.80 9.90
N GLN A 77 12.01 0.36 9.22
CA GLN A 77 11.26 1.53 9.66
C GLN A 77 9.77 1.23 9.83
N ALA A 78 9.16 0.50 8.89
CA ALA A 78 7.75 0.10 9.00
C ALA A 78 7.53 -0.81 10.22
N ILE A 79 8.32 -1.87 10.41
CA ILE A 79 8.20 -2.76 11.57
C ILE A 79 8.34 -1.95 12.87
N MET A 80 9.32 -1.05 12.98
CA MET A 80 9.50 -0.17 14.15
C MET A 80 8.24 0.64 14.46
N LEU A 81 7.63 1.25 13.44
CA LEU A 81 6.38 1.99 13.57
C LEU A 81 5.21 1.08 13.99
N ALA A 82 5.14 -0.15 13.50
CA ALA A 82 4.04 -1.06 13.85
C ALA A 82 4.11 -1.47 15.32
N LEU A 83 5.31 -1.75 15.84
CA LEU A 83 5.54 -2.27 17.18
C LEU A 83 5.26 -1.27 18.30
N THR A 84 5.32 0.03 18.01
CA THR A 84 5.16 1.11 19.00
C THR A 84 3.77 1.72 19.00
N ARG A 85 2.90 1.34 18.06
CA ARG A 85 1.56 1.91 17.96
C ARG A 85 0.58 1.21 18.90
N PRO A 86 -0.08 1.95 19.82
CA PRO A 86 -0.98 1.35 20.80
C PRO A 86 -2.25 0.75 20.18
N ASN A 87 -2.67 1.24 19.01
CA ASN A 87 -3.85 0.78 18.30
C ASN A 87 -3.54 -0.27 17.21
N VAL A 88 -2.30 -0.77 17.14
CA VAL A 88 -1.88 -1.79 16.16
C VAL A 88 -1.43 -3.03 16.91
N GLN A 89 -2.09 -4.15 16.62
CA GLN A 89 -1.68 -5.46 17.07
C GLN A 89 -1.09 -6.22 15.89
N VAL A 90 0.22 -6.43 15.92
CA VAL A 90 0.92 -7.25 14.93
C VAL A 90 0.69 -8.73 15.27
N LEU A 91 -0.13 -9.41 14.47
CA LEU A 91 -0.43 -10.84 14.64
C LEU A 91 0.71 -11.74 14.17
N GLY A 92 1.54 -11.25 13.25
CA GLY A 92 2.70 -11.95 12.74
C GLY A 92 3.42 -11.17 11.66
N ILE A 93 4.67 -11.54 11.43
CA ILE A 93 5.50 -11.01 10.35
C ILE A 93 5.89 -12.18 9.44
N THR A 94 5.47 -12.11 8.18
CA THR A 94 5.81 -13.08 7.16
C THR A 94 7.00 -12.58 6.36
N CYS A 95 8.02 -13.42 6.22
CA CYS A 95 9.26 -13.07 5.51
C CYS A 95 9.23 -13.68 4.11
N VAL A 96 9.63 -12.92 3.10
CA VAL A 96 9.81 -13.38 1.71
C VAL A 96 11.18 -12.93 1.19
N SER A 97 11.77 -13.68 0.26
CA SER A 97 12.99 -13.24 -0.40
C SER A 97 12.73 -12.02 -1.28
N GLY A 98 13.67 -11.07 -1.27
CA GLY A 98 13.58 -9.83 -2.01
C GLY A 98 14.89 -9.06 -1.92
N ASN A 99 14.92 -8.02 -1.08
CA ASN A 99 16.11 -7.22 -0.76
C ASN A 99 17.32 -8.09 -0.37
N VAL A 100 17.08 -9.15 0.40
CA VAL A 100 18.02 -10.22 0.73
C VAL A 100 17.32 -11.58 0.74
N GLY A 101 18.09 -12.67 0.79
CA GLY A 101 17.53 -14.02 0.89
C GLY A 101 16.71 -14.22 2.17
N VAL A 102 15.65 -15.04 2.11
CA VAL A 102 14.60 -15.10 3.15
C VAL A 102 15.14 -15.44 4.56
N HIS A 103 16.24 -16.19 4.64
CA HIS A 103 16.91 -16.48 5.91
C HIS A 103 17.50 -15.24 6.57
N GLN A 104 18.12 -14.36 5.77
CA GLN A 104 18.63 -13.08 6.25
C GLN A 104 17.48 -12.13 6.60
N VAL A 105 16.39 -12.14 5.83
CA VAL A 105 15.16 -11.41 6.16
C VAL A 105 14.67 -11.77 7.57
N CYS A 106 14.57 -13.07 7.88
CA CYS A 106 14.17 -13.53 9.21
C CYS A 106 15.10 -13.03 10.32
N ARG A 107 16.43 -13.01 10.07
CA ARG A 107 17.41 -12.48 11.04
C ARG A 107 17.19 -10.99 11.28
N ASN A 108 16.99 -10.21 10.22
CA ASN A 108 16.75 -8.77 10.29
C ASN A 108 15.48 -8.47 11.09
N VAL A 109 14.38 -9.17 10.80
CA VAL A 109 13.12 -9.04 11.55
C VAL A 109 13.32 -9.35 13.03
N LEU A 110 13.93 -10.49 13.37
CA LEU A 110 14.17 -10.86 14.76
C LEU A 110 15.06 -9.84 15.49
N ARG A 111 16.08 -9.30 14.81
CA ARG A 111 16.95 -8.25 15.36
C ARG A 111 16.15 -6.99 15.72
N ILE A 112 15.26 -6.54 14.83
CA ILE A 112 14.36 -5.40 15.09
C ILE A 112 13.45 -5.72 16.28
N LEU A 113 12.83 -6.91 16.31
CA LEU A 113 11.97 -7.34 17.41
C LEU A 113 12.73 -7.35 18.75
N LYS A 114 14.00 -7.80 18.78
CA LYS A 114 14.84 -7.77 19.98
C LYS A 114 15.07 -6.34 20.49
N VAL A 115 15.48 -5.41 19.62
CA VAL A 115 15.70 -4.00 19.98
C VAL A 115 14.43 -3.35 20.54
N PHE A 116 13.26 -3.76 20.05
CA PHE A 116 11.97 -3.22 20.49
C PHE A 116 11.36 -4.00 21.66
N GLY A 117 12.03 -5.05 22.16
CA GLY A 117 11.52 -5.89 23.26
C GLY A 117 10.27 -6.69 22.90
N ARG A 118 10.11 -7.04 21.61
CA ARG A 118 8.91 -7.65 21.02
C ARG A 118 9.14 -9.01 20.39
N LEU A 119 10.04 -9.82 20.96
CA LEU A 119 10.25 -11.21 20.53
C LEU A 119 9.03 -12.12 20.75
N ASP A 120 7.94 -11.61 21.33
CA ASP A 120 6.62 -12.26 21.39
C ASP A 120 5.90 -12.29 20.03
N VAL A 121 6.25 -11.40 19.08
CA VAL A 121 5.63 -11.36 17.75
C VAL A 121 6.14 -12.53 16.91
N PRO A 122 5.25 -13.39 16.38
CA PRO A 122 5.68 -14.56 15.63
C PRO A 122 6.21 -14.16 14.23
N VAL A 123 7.37 -14.70 13.87
CA VAL A 123 8.01 -14.53 12.57
C VAL A 123 7.90 -15.83 11.78
N TYR A 124 7.43 -15.76 10.54
CA TYR A 124 7.20 -16.93 9.69
C TYR A 124 8.07 -16.83 8.44
N ARG A 125 8.87 -17.86 8.16
CA ARG A 125 9.64 -17.93 6.92
C ARG A 125 8.75 -18.33 5.75
N GLY A 126 8.78 -17.55 4.67
CA GLY A 126 8.03 -17.78 3.44
C GLY A 126 8.89 -18.20 2.26
N ALA A 127 8.48 -17.76 1.07
CA ALA A 127 9.12 -18.13 -0.19
C ALA A 127 10.57 -17.59 -0.29
N ASP A 128 11.48 -18.46 -0.71
CA ASP A 128 12.92 -18.15 -0.88
C ASP A 128 13.26 -17.68 -2.31
N VAL A 129 12.33 -17.86 -3.26
CA VAL A 129 12.48 -17.48 -4.67
C VAL A 129 11.12 -17.04 -5.23
N PRO A 130 11.10 -16.21 -6.29
CA PRO A 130 9.85 -15.85 -6.97
C PRO A 130 9.16 -17.07 -7.60
N ILE A 131 7.87 -16.94 -7.93
CA ILE A 131 7.08 -18.01 -8.57
C ILE A 131 7.78 -18.51 -9.84
N LEU A 132 8.27 -17.59 -10.66
CA LEU A 132 9.07 -17.87 -11.84
C LEU A 132 10.40 -17.11 -11.77
N GLY A 133 11.50 -17.79 -12.09
CA GLY A 133 12.82 -17.17 -12.21
C GLY A 133 13.73 -17.43 -11.01
N THR A 134 14.70 -16.54 -10.83
CA THR A 134 15.75 -16.62 -9.79
C THR A 134 15.89 -15.29 -9.07
N HIS A 135 16.57 -15.31 -7.91
CA HIS A 135 16.88 -14.13 -7.10
C HIS A 135 17.54 -13.00 -7.90
N MET A 136 17.13 -11.75 -7.64
CA MET A 136 17.81 -10.54 -8.13
C MET A 136 18.73 -9.96 -7.04
N ASP A 137 20.02 -9.76 -7.33
CA ASP A 137 20.95 -9.15 -6.36
C ASP A 137 20.66 -7.66 -6.15
N CYS A 138 20.34 -7.30 -4.90
CA CYS A 138 19.95 -5.95 -4.48
C CYS A 138 20.85 -5.37 -3.40
N SER A 139 22.01 -6.01 -3.14
CA SER A 139 22.93 -5.62 -2.05
C SER A 139 23.44 -4.17 -2.14
N HIS A 140 23.45 -3.58 -3.34
CA HIS A 140 23.83 -2.19 -3.57
C HIS A 140 22.90 -1.15 -2.91
N TRP A 141 21.64 -1.49 -2.65
CA TRP A 141 20.68 -0.60 -2.00
C TRP A 141 20.82 -0.63 -0.47
N HIS A 142 20.73 -1.84 0.11
CA HIS A 142 20.50 -2.05 1.54
C HIS A 142 21.72 -2.59 2.32
N GLY A 143 22.84 -2.88 1.65
CA GLY A 143 23.98 -3.58 2.23
C GLY A 143 23.95 -5.08 1.91
N GLN A 144 24.99 -5.80 2.31
CA GLN A 144 25.06 -7.26 2.14
C GLN A 144 24.07 -7.98 3.06
N ASP A 145 23.85 -7.46 4.26
CA ASP A 145 22.88 -8.02 5.22
C ASP A 145 21.45 -7.49 5.04
N GLY A 146 21.23 -6.50 4.18
CA GLY A 146 19.94 -5.83 3.98
C GLY A 146 19.59 -4.79 5.04
N LEU A 147 20.43 -4.59 6.05
CA LEU A 147 20.18 -3.74 7.21
C LEU A 147 21.34 -2.78 7.50
N GLY A 148 21.99 -2.31 6.43
CA GLY A 148 23.05 -1.31 6.49
C GLY A 148 24.42 -1.85 6.92
N ASP A 149 24.60 -3.18 6.94
CA ASP A 149 25.83 -3.87 7.35
C ASP A 149 26.27 -3.51 8.78
N VAL A 150 25.30 -3.17 9.64
CA VAL A 150 25.55 -2.82 11.04
C VAL A 150 25.81 -4.10 11.83
N PRO A 151 26.95 -4.26 12.50
CA PRO A 151 27.24 -5.46 13.27
C PRO A 151 26.16 -5.77 14.33
N ASP A 152 25.78 -7.03 14.46
CA ASP A 152 24.95 -7.55 15.54
C ASP A 152 25.76 -8.58 16.34
N PRO A 153 26.40 -8.18 17.45
CA PRO A 153 27.27 -9.08 18.20
C PRO A 153 26.50 -10.15 18.98
N ASP A 154 25.20 -9.97 19.19
CA ASP A 154 24.33 -10.89 19.94
C ASP A 154 23.00 -11.08 19.19
N PRO A 155 23.01 -11.71 18.00
CA PRO A 155 21.81 -11.86 17.19
C PRO A 155 20.86 -12.88 17.82
N PRO A 156 19.53 -12.66 17.76
CA PRO A 156 18.56 -13.67 18.18
C PRO A 156 18.74 -14.99 17.39
N SER A 157 18.46 -16.11 18.07
CA SER A 157 18.47 -17.43 17.41
C SER A 157 17.38 -17.51 16.34
N LEU A 158 17.72 -18.08 15.18
CA LEU A 158 16.74 -18.40 14.14
C LEU A 158 15.73 -19.48 14.59
N GLU A 159 15.97 -20.17 15.70
CA GLU A 159 14.99 -21.08 16.31
C GLU A 159 13.73 -20.36 16.81
N LEU A 160 13.77 -19.03 16.94
CA LEU A 160 12.59 -18.20 17.24
C LEU A 160 11.64 -18.05 16.05
N VAL A 161 12.11 -18.33 14.82
CA VAL A 161 11.25 -18.38 13.64
C VAL A 161 10.31 -19.57 13.75
N GLN A 162 9.03 -19.33 13.49
CA GLN A 162 8.00 -20.37 13.56
C GLN A 162 8.30 -21.49 12.55
N SER A 163 8.00 -22.73 12.96
CA SER A 163 8.11 -23.89 12.07
C SER A 163 7.05 -23.89 10.96
N GLU A 164 5.92 -23.22 11.21
CA GLU A 164 4.87 -22.98 10.22
C GLU A 164 5.37 -22.04 9.10
N HIS A 165 5.08 -22.39 7.85
CA HIS A 165 5.45 -21.56 6.70
C HIS A 165 4.59 -20.29 6.63
N ALA A 166 5.15 -19.17 6.14
CA ALA A 166 4.43 -17.91 6.03
C ALA A 166 3.07 -18.02 5.33
N VAL A 167 3.02 -18.71 4.19
CA VAL A 167 1.78 -18.91 3.43
C VAL A 167 0.73 -19.67 4.26
N THR A 168 1.12 -20.73 4.96
CA THR A 168 0.15 -21.48 5.80
C THR A 168 -0.31 -20.65 7.00
N ALA A 169 0.58 -19.84 7.57
CA ALA A 169 0.24 -18.91 8.64
C ALA A 169 -0.74 -17.83 8.17
N LEU A 170 -0.55 -17.24 6.98
CA LEU A 170 -1.52 -16.30 6.38
C LEU A 170 -2.90 -16.93 6.26
N LEU A 171 -2.97 -18.15 5.73
CA LEU A 171 -4.24 -18.87 5.58
C LEU A 171 -4.90 -19.15 6.93
N ARG A 172 -4.14 -19.59 7.93
CA ARG A 172 -4.62 -19.87 9.28
C ARG A 172 -5.12 -18.59 9.97
N LEU A 173 -4.29 -17.55 10.03
CA LEU A 173 -4.65 -16.26 10.63
C LEU A 173 -5.91 -15.66 9.99
N SER A 174 -6.05 -15.75 8.66
CA SER A 174 -7.27 -15.28 7.97
C SER A 174 -8.55 -16.03 8.36
N LYS A 175 -8.43 -17.28 8.81
CA LYS A 175 -9.57 -18.10 9.28
C LYS A 175 -9.88 -17.84 10.74
N GLU A 176 -8.86 -17.54 11.54
CA GLU A 176 -9.00 -17.15 12.94
C GLU A 176 -9.61 -15.74 13.09
N HIS A 177 -9.35 -14.84 12.13
CA HIS A 177 -9.76 -13.43 12.15
C HIS A 177 -10.43 -12.97 10.85
N PRO A 178 -11.57 -13.59 10.44
CA PRO A 178 -12.20 -13.32 9.15
C PRO A 178 -12.74 -11.88 9.08
N GLY A 179 -12.25 -11.11 8.11
CA GLY A 179 -12.66 -9.74 7.84
C GLY A 179 -11.99 -8.69 8.74
N GLU A 180 -11.05 -9.08 9.60
CA GLU A 180 -10.42 -8.18 10.58
C GLU A 180 -8.98 -7.80 10.23
N ILE A 181 -8.24 -8.67 9.53
CA ILE A 181 -6.82 -8.47 9.23
C ILE A 181 -6.62 -7.45 8.11
N SER A 182 -5.88 -6.38 8.41
CA SER A 182 -5.21 -5.54 7.40
C SER A 182 -3.85 -6.17 7.07
N LEU A 183 -3.72 -6.73 5.87
CA LEU A 183 -2.45 -7.29 5.39
C LEU A 183 -1.63 -6.17 4.74
N VAL A 184 -0.43 -5.91 5.24
CA VAL A 184 0.48 -4.89 4.69
C VAL A 184 1.64 -5.61 4.00
N ALA A 185 1.67 -5.56 2.67
CA ALA A 185 2.69 -6.21 1.85
C ALA A 185 3.68 -5.17 1.33
N MET A 186 4.93 -5.26 1.79
CA MET A 186 5.99 -4.29 1.51
C MET A 186 7.14 -4.93 0.71
N ALA A 187 6.90 -6.13 0.18
CA ALA A 187 7.90 -7.00 -0.42
C ALA A 187 7.36 -7.63 -1.73
N PRO A 188 8.16 -8.42 -2.45
CA PRO A 188 7.66 -9.21 -3.57
C PRO A 188 6.45 -10.06 -3.16
N LEU A 189 5.38 -9.99 -3.97
CA LEU A 189 4.06 -10.50 -3.59
C LEU A 189 3.94 -12.04 -3.64
N THR A 190 5.06 -12.76 -3.64
CA THR A 190 5.14 -14.22 -3.81
C THR A 190 4.34 -14.98 -2.76
N ASN A 191 4.48 -14.63 -1.48
CA ASN A 191 3.72 -15.28 -0.39
C ASN A 191 2.20 -15.14 -0.62
N LEU A 192 1.75 -13.94 -1.01
CA LEU A 192 0.35 -13.62 -1.26
C LEU A 192 -0.19 -14.38 -2.48
N ALA A 193 0.56 -14.39 -3.57
CA ALA A 193 0.20 -15.11 -4.77
C ALA A 193 0.11 -16.63 -4.54
N LEU A 194 0.99 -17.20 -3.71
CA LEU A 194 0.88 -18.60 -3.28
C LEU A 194 -0.35 -18.81 -2.39
N ALA A 195 -0.64 -17.90 -1.45
CA ALA A 195 -1.79 -17.99 -0.56
C ALA A 195 -3.12 -18.04 -1.33
N VAL A 196 -3.37 -17.11 -2.26
CA VAL A 196 -4.60 -17.11 -3.08
C VAL A 196 -4.72 -18.34 -3.98
N ARG A 197 -3.59 -18.95 -4.39
CA ARG A 197 -3.63 -20.19 -5.18
C ARG A 197 -3.89 -21.43 -4.35
N MET A 198 -3.42 -21.46 -3.11
CA MET A 198 -3.69 -22.54 -2.17
C MET A 198 -5.11 -22.48 -1.62
N ASP A 199 -5.65 -21.29 -1.41
CA ASP A 199 -6.99 -21.05 -0.87
C ASP A 199 -7.62 -19.82 -1.57
N PRO A 200 -8.41 -20.02 -2.64
CA PRO A 200 -9.01 -18.91 -3.38
C PRO A 200 -9.96 -18.02 -2.58
N GLU A 201 -10.43 -18.47 -1.41
CA GLU A 201 -11.26 -17.67 -0.51
C GLU A 201 -10.44 -16.79 0.45
N PHE A 202 -9.11 -17.02 0.57
CA PHE A 202 -8.23 -16.24 1.43
C PHE A 202 -8.37 -14.73 1.26
N PRO A 203 -8.31 -14.18 0.03
CA PRO A 203 -8.41 -12.74 -0.13
C PRO A 203 -9.74 -12.15 0.35
N ALA A 204 -10.85 -12.88 0.23
CA ALA A 204 -12.16 -12.41 0.69
C ALA A 204 -12.28 -12.39 2.24
N ARG A 205 -11.36 -13.03 2.96
CA ARG A 205 -11.29 -13.02 4.43
C ARG A 205 -10.42 -11.89 4.98
N LEU A 206 -9.76 -11.11 4.14
CA LEU A 206 -9.00 -9.94 4.59
C LEU A 206 -9.93 -8.73 4.76
N ARG A 207 -9.65 -7.88 5.75
CA ARG A 207 -10.28 -6.56 5.85
C ARG A 207 -9.87 -5.70 4.65
N GLU A 208 -8.57 -5.69 4.38
CA GLU A 208 -7.94 -4.96 3.29
C GLU A 208 -6.53 -5.51 3.04
N LEU A 209 -6.01 -5.20 1.85
CA LEU A 209 -4.62 -5.37 1.48
C LEU A 209 -4.02 -3.99 1.17
N VAL A 210 -2.90 -3.66 1.80
CA VAL A 210 -2.13 -2.44 1.51
C VAL A 210 -0.77 -2.85 0.97
N ILE A 211 -0.44 -2.42 -0.24
CA ILE A 211 0.78 -2.78 -0.97
C ILE A 211 1.70 -1.56 -1.03
N MET A 212 3.00 -1.76 -0.75
CA MET A 212 4.05 -0.89 -1.24
C MET A 212 4.67 -1.54 -2.47
N GLY A 213 4.53 -0.90 -3.64
CA GLY A 213 5.19 -1.39 -4.84
C GLY A 213 4.55 -0.86 -6.11
N GLY A 214 5.08 -1.27 -7.25
CA GLY A 214 4.56 -0.85 -8.54
C GLY A 214 4.80 0.63 -8.84
N ASN A 215 4.36 1.05 -10.01
CA ASN A 215 4.52 2.40 -10.52
C ASN A 215 3.36 2.80 -11.43
N ILE A 216 3.08 4.09 -11.48
CA ILE A 216 1.89 4.64 -12.13
C ILE A 216 2.20 5.43 -13.40
N ASN A 217 3.44 5.90 -13.59
CA ASN A 217 3.92 6.65 -14.75
C ASN A 217 5.06 5.93 -15.49
N ALA A 218 5.22 4.62 -15.26
CA ALA A 218 6.26 3.79 -15.86
C ALA A 218 7.70 4.28 -15.56
N ARG A 219 7.94 4.97 -14.45
CA ARG A 219 9.30 5.28 -13.95
C ARG A 219 9.68 4.19 -12.96
N GLY A 220 10.49 3.25 -13.43
CA GLY A 220 10.95 2.12 -12.63
C GLY A 220 12.14 2.45 -11.72
N ARG A 221 12.53 1.44 -10.94
CA ARG A 221 13.71 1.45 -10.07
C ARG A 221 14.74 0.41 -10.52
N VAL A 222 14.29 -0.78 -10.89
CA VAL A 222 15.15 -1.91 -11.31
C VAL A 222 15.36 -1.90 -12.81
N THR A 223 14.25 -1.80 -13.55
CA THR A 223 14.26 -1.56 -14.99
C THR A 223 13.79 -0.12 -15.23
N PRO A 224 13.88 0.40 -16.46
CA PRO A 224 13.34 1.73 -16.76
C PRO A 224 11.86 1.88 -16.40
N THR A 225 11.10 0.78 -16.38
CA THR A 225 9.63 0.77 -16.31
C THR A 225 9.04 -0.05 -15.17
N ALA A 226 9.83 -0.80 -14.40
CA ALA A 226 9.35 -1.62 -13.31
C ALA A 226 9.95 -1.22 -11.95
N GLU A 227 9.07 -1.14 -10.97
CA GLU A 227 9.42 -1.03 -9.54
C GLU A 227 9.94 -2.40 -9.03
N PHE A 228 10.77 -2.39 -7.99
CA PHE A 228 11.47 -3.56 -7.46
C PHE A 228 10.55 -4.73 -7.06
N ASN A 229 9.59 -4.53 -6.16
CA ASN A 229 8.71 -5.60 -5.65
C ASN A 229 7.92 -6.27 -6.79
N PHE A 230 7.46 -5.48 -7.76
CA PHE A 230 6.72 -5.96 -8.93
C PHE A 230 7.64 -6.60 -9.99
N ALA A 231 8.87 -6.12 -10.14
CA ALA A 231 9.86 -6.72 -11.03
C ALA A 231 10.39 -8.05 -10.50
N TYR A 232 10.55 -8.17 -9.18
CA TYR A 232 11.09 -9.37 -8.53
C TYR A 232 10.20 -10.59 -8.76
N ASP A 233 8.88 -10.42 -8.63
CA ASP A 233 7.91 -11.46 -8.95
C ASP A 233 6.68 -10.89 -9.67
N SER A 234 6.85 -10.65 -10.98
CA SER A 234 5.80 -10.05 -11.81
C SER A 234 4.56 -10.94 -11.92
N GLU A 235 4.74 -12.26 -11.94
CA GLU A 235 3.62 -13.21 -11.91
C GLU A 235 2.82 -13.08 -10.63
N ALA A 236 3.51 -13.03 -9.48
CA ALA A 236 2.84 -12.85 -8.20
C ALA A 236 2.07 -11.53 -8.15
N ALA A 237 2.69 -10.43 -8.58
CA ALA A 237 2.02 -9.13 -8.62
C ALA A 237 0.78 -9.13 -9.54
N HIS A 238 0.88 -9.78 -10.71
CA HIS A 238 -0.28 -9.98 -11.59
C HIS A 238 -1.40 -10.79 -10.92
N MET A 239 -1.05 -11.88 -10.22
CA MET A 239 -1.99 -12.74 -9.53
C MET A 239 -2.69 -12.03 -8.37
N VAL A 240 -1.98 -11.18 -7.62
CA VAL A 240 -2.56 -10.41 -6.52
C VAL A 240 -3.53 -9.35 -7.05
N LEU A 241 -3.12 -8.52 -8.02
CA LEU A 241 -4.00 -7.47 -8.58
C LEU A 241 -5.26 -8.05 -9.26
N SER A 242 -5.20 -9.28 -9.77
CA SER A 242 -6.36 -9.93 -10.42
C SER A 242 -7.17 -10.84 -9.48
N GLY A 243 -6.62 -11.24 -8.34
CA GLY A 243 -7.18 -12.30 -7.49
C GLY A 243 -7.72 -11.84 -6.13
N TYR A 244 -7.59 -10.57 -5.76
CA TYR A 244 -7.96 -10.06 -4.45
C TYR A 244 -9.23 -9.19 -4.52
N PRO A 245 -10.39 -9.69 -4.06
CA PRO A 245 -11.65 -8.97 -4.10
C PRO A 245 -11.89 -8.08 -2.85
N CYS A 246 -11.03 -8.19 -1.82
CA CYS A 246 -11.03 -7.23 -0.71
C CYS A 246 -10.58 -5.85 -1.20
N PRO A 247 -10.82 -4.77 -0.43
CA PRO A 247 -10.21 -3.48 -0.72
C PRO A 247 -8.69 -3.62 -0.84
N VAL A 248 -8.12 -3.16 -1.97
CA VAL A 248 -6.67 -3.13 -2.21
C VAL A 248 -6.24 -1.68 -2.38
N SER A 249 -5.31 -1.23 -1.54
CA SER A 249 -4.64 0.07 -1.69
C SER A 249 -3.16 -0.13 -2.02
N ASP A 250 -2.62 0.79 -2.78
CA ASP A 250 -1.21 0.82 -3.20
C ASP A 250 -0.61 2.19 -2.86
N ILE A 251 0.63 2.18 -2.35
CA ILE A 251 1.49 3.34 -2.25
C ILE A 251 2.62 3.13 -3.27
N PRO A 252 2.50 3.71 -4.49
CA PRO A 252 3.46 3.44 -5.55
C PRO A 252 4.82 4.05 -5.24
N TYR A 253 5.89 3.41 -5.72
CA TYR A 253 7.26 3.91 -5.59
C TYR A 253 7.41 5.36 -6.06
N GLU A 254 6.74 5.73 -7.16
CA GLU A 254 6.85 7.08 -7.70
C GLU A 254 6.22 8.14 -6.80
N VAL A 255 5.19 7.79 -6.03
CA VAL A 255 4.60 8.68 -5.03
C VAL A 255 5.62 8.86 -3.91
N CYS A 256 6.15 7.77 -3.36
CA CYS A 256 7.19 7.80 -2.33
C CYS A 256 8.44 8.59 -2.74
N ARG A 257 8.87 8.47 -4.01
CA ARG A 257 10.18 8.94 -4.47
C ARG A 257 10.17 10.31 -5.14
N PHE A 258 9.10 10.65 -5.87
CA PHE A 258 9.08 11.81 -6.73
C PHE A 258 7.99 12.82 -6.39
N SER A 259 7.03 12.48 -5.53
CA SER A 259 6.00 13.43 -5.11
C SER A 259 6.58 14.43 -4.11
N PRO A 260 6.41 15.75 -4.32
CA PRO A 260 6.73 16.74 -3.31
C PRO A 260 5.80 16.65 -2.09
N ASP A 261 4.65 15.98 -2.23
CA ASP A 261 3.68 15.77 -1.16
C ASP A 261 3.93 14.48 -0.36
N CYS A 262 4.98 13.73 -0.67
CA CYS A 262 5.30 12.45 -0.01
C CYS A 262 6.81 12.33 0.26
N GLY A 263 7.31 13.21 1.13
CA GLY A 263 8.71 13.24 1.54
C GLY A 263 8.90 14.01 2.84
N ILE A 264 9.99 13.72 3.54
CA ILE A 264 10.32 14.33 4.83
C ILE A 264 11.38 15.40 4.59
N PRO A 265 11.17 16.67 4.99
CA PRO A 265 12.22 17.69 4.91
C PRO A 265 13.52 17.21 5.55
N TRP A 266 14.67 17.41 4.89
CA TRP A 266 15.95 16.90 5.38
C TRP A 266 16.29 17.37 6.80
N ASP A 267 15.88 18.58 7.19
CA ASP A 267 16.08 19.10 8.53
C ASP A 267 15.23 18.38 9.59
N GLU A 268 14.01 17.95 9.24
CA GLU A 268 13.20 17.07 10.09
C GLU A 268 13.78 15.66 10.14
N TRP A 269 14.24 15.13 9.01
CA TRP A 269 14.87 13.81 8.96
C TRP A 269 16.16 13.77 9.80
N ASP A 270 16.97 14.83 9.76
CA ASP A 270 18.19 14.94 10.57
C ASP A 270 17.89 14.95 12.07
N LYS A 271 16.76 15.52 12.49
CA LYS A 271 16.30 15.45 13.88
C LYS A 271 15.86 14.04 14.27
N ILE A 272 15.15 13.33 13.38
CA ILE A 272 14.75 11.92 13.58
C ILE A 272 15.99 11.03 13.73
N MET A 273 16.98 11.19 12.83
CA MET A 273 18.25 10.46 12.87
C MET A 273 19.09 10.75 14.12
N ALA A 274 18.83 11.86 14.83
CA ALA A 274 19.56 12.28 16.02
C ALA A 274 18.89 11.84 17.34
N ILE A 275 17.79 11.08 17.31
CA ILE A 275 17.09 10.63 18.53
C ILE A 275 18.01 9.74 19.38
N PRO A 276 18.29 10.10 20.65
CA PRO A 276 19.38 9.48 21.43
C PRO A 276 18.99 8.20 22.19
N THR A 277 17.78 7.68 21.96
CA THR A 277 17.27 6.44 22.57
C THR A 277 17.96 5.21 21.94
N GLU A 278 17.80 4.03 22.55
CA GLU A 278 18.29 2.78 21.96
C GLU A 278 17.67 2.52 20.58
N ARG A 279 16.35 2.75 20.44
CA ARG A 279 15.61 2.63 19.19
C ARG A 279 16.11 3.62 18.13
N GLY A 280 16.30 4.89 18.50
CA GLY A 280 16.81 5.93 17.62
C GLY A 280 18.27 5.70 17.18
N LYS A 281 19.12 5.18 18.07
CA LYS A 281 20.49 4.76 17.72
C LYS A 281 20.52 3.58 16.77
N PHE A 282 19.65 2.59 16.98
CA PHE A 282 19.53 1.46 16.07
C PHE A 282 19.05 1.91 14.68
N HIS A 283 17.96 2.69 14.62
CA HIS A 283 17.43 3.29 13.39
C HIS A 283 18.50 4.08 12.64
N SER A 284 19.18 4.99 13.31
CA SER A 284 20.21 5.82 12.67
C SER A 284 21.41 5.00 12.19
N ALA A 285 21.82 3.96 12.92
CA ALA A 285 22.90 3.08 12.50
C ALA A 285 22.59 2.37 11.18
N ILE A 286 21.40 1.75 11.07
CA ILE A 286 21.03 0.95 9.87
C ILE A 286 20.80 1.81 8.62
N LEU A 287 20.56 3.12 8.80
CA LEU A 287 20.30 4.07 7.72
C LEU A 287 21.46 5.03 7.43
N ALA A 288 22.53 5.01 8.23
CA ALA A 288 23.61 6.00 8.13
C ALA A 288 24.25 6.04 6.74
N ALA A 289 24.59 4.87 6.21
CA ALA A 289 25.26 4.75 4.91
C ALA A 289 24.36 5.15 3.73
N SER A 290 23.10 4.71 3.73
CA SER A 290 22.13 5.05 2.68
C SER A 290 21.75 6.53 2.71
N THR A 291 21.55 7.10 3.91
CA THR A 291 21.31 8.52 4.11
C THR A 291 22.48 9.37 3.60
N ALA A 292 23.71 8.99 3.95
CA ALA A 292 24.91 9.69 3.47
C ALA A 292 25.04 9.61 1.93
N ARG A 293 24.77 8.43 1.36
CA ARG A 293 24.77 8.22 -0.10
C ARG A 293 23.73 9.10 -0.79
N GLU A 294 22.52 9.19 -0.24
CA GLU A 294 21.45 10.00 -0.81
C GLU A 294 21.77 11.50 -0.78
N LYS A 295 22.31 12.00 0.34
CA LYS A 295 22.80 13.39 0.42
C LYS A 295 23.94 13.65 -0.57
N ALA A 296 24.85 12.69 -0.74
CA ALA A 296 25.99 12.80 -1.64
C ALA A 296 25.61 12.73 -3.12
N ALA A 297 24.52 12.03 -3.46
CA ALA A 297 24.05 11.85 -4.83
C ALA A 297 23.58 13.16 -5.51
N LYS A 298 23.59 14.30 -4.78
CA LYS A 298 23.15 15.62 -5.27
C LYS A 298 21.83 15.50 -6.04
N THR A 299 20.86 14.77 -5.51
CA THR A 299 19.55 14.56 -6.17
C THR A 299 18.70 15.85 -6.26
N HIS A 300 19.19 16.98 -5.73
CA HIS A 300 18.56 18.31 -5.74
C HIS A 300 17.15 18.34 -5.10
N THR A 301 16.72 17.25 -4.44
CA THR A 301 15.47 17.24 -3.67
C THR A 301 15.72 17.76 -2.25
N PRO A 302 14.88 18.67 -1.73
CA PRO A 302 14.93 19.11 -0.34
C PRO A 302 14.35 18.07 0.65
N LEU A 303 13.95 16.89 0.16
CA LEU A 303 13.26 15.87 0.92
C LEU A 303 14.05 14.56 0.98
N TYR A 304 14.01 13.89 2.13
CA TYR A 304 14.29 12.47 2.31
C TYR A 304 13.04 11.66 1.91
N HIS A 305 13.27 10.52 1.26
CA HIS A 305 12.21 9.64 0.78
C HIS A 305 12.40 8.22 1.32
N THR A 306 11.32 7.65 1.82
CA THR A 306 11.19 6.24 2.23
C THR A 306 9.89 5.69 1.63
N CYS A 307 9.73 4.37 1.59
CA CYS A 307 8.61 3.72 0.91
C CYS A 307 7.71 2.95 1.87
N ASP A 308 8.21 1.85 2.42
CA ASP A 308 7.43 0.87 3.19
C ASP A 308 6.71 1.43 4.42
N PRO A 309 7.30 2.37 5.19
CA PRO A 309 6.61 3.03 6.29
C PRO A 309 5.26 3.61 5.89
N TYR A 310 5.13 4.14 4.68
CA TYR A 310 3.90 4.75 4.21
C TYR A 310 2.79 3.72 4.00
N ALA A 311 3.10 2.51 3.53
CA ALA A 311 2.10 1.45 3.42
C ALA A 311 1.55 1.04 4.79
N LEU A 312 2.43 0.88 5.78
CA LEU A 312 1.98 0.66 7.15
C LEU A 312 1.16 1.84 7.67
N MET A 313 1.59 3.08 7.42
CA MET A 313 0.90 4.27 7.90
C MET A 313 -0.53 4.36 7.33
N VAL A 314 -0.72 4.03 6.04
CA VAL A 314 -2.04 3.95 5.40
C VAL A 314 -2.93 2.92 6.09
N ALA A 315 -2.40 1.72 6.36
CA ALA A 315 -3.13 0.69 7.08
C ALA A 315 -3.45 1.10 8.52
N ALA A 316 -2.49 1.66 9.25
CA ALA A 316 -2.61 1.97 10.68
C ALA A 316 -3.38 3.26 10.98
N ARG A 317 -3.35 4.23 10.07
CA ARG A 317 -3.90 5.59 10.19
C ARG A 317 -4.52 6.05 8.86
N PRO A 318 -5.65 5.45 8.43
CA PRO A 318 -6.27 5.78 7.15
C PRO A 318 -6.68 7.26 7.04
N ASP A 319 -6.80 7.97 8.16
CA ASP A 319 -7.09 9.41 8.22
C ASP A 319 -5.96 10.32 7.69
N ILE A 320 -4.74 9.80 7.51
CA ILE A 320 -3.63 10.59 6.93
C ILE A 320 -3.69 10.62 5.40
N VAL A 321 -4.49 9.76 4.77
CA VAL A 321 -4.60 9.69 3.31
C VAL A 321 -5.41 10.89 2.83
N MET A 322 -4.76 11.77 2.08
CA MET A 322 -5.38 13.02 1.62
C MET A 322 -5.92 12.93 0.20
N GLU A 323 -5.30 12.11 -0.65
CA GLU A 323 -5.68 11.98 -2.05
C GLU A 323 -5.47 10.55 -2.54
N THR A 324 -6.46 10.03 -3.25
CA THR A 324 -6.45 8.69 -3.85
C THR A 324 -7.10 8.72 -5.22
N GLU A 325 -6.76 7.74 -6.05
CA GLU A 325 -7.37 7.51 -7.35
C GLU A 325 -7.67 6.01 -7.51
N ASP A 326 -8.94 5.66 -7.70
CA ASP A 326 -9.36 4.27 -7.94
C ASP A 326 -9.19 3.95 -9.43
N VAL A 327 -8.39 2.92 -9.75
CA VAL A 327 -8.09 2.50 -11.12
C VAL A 327 -8.18 1.00 -11.29
N TYR A 328 -8.36 0.56 -12.53
CA TYR A 328 -8.01 -0.81 -12.89
C TYR A 328 -6.51 -0.87 -13.22
N ALA A 329 -5.78 -1.74 -12.55
CA ALA A 329 -4.36 -2.00 -12.75
C ALA A 329 -4.09 -3.48 -13.04
N THR A 330 -3.05 -3.73 -13.82
CA THR A 330 -2.49 -5.07 -14.10
C THR A 330 -0.97 -4.97 -14.21
N VAL A 331 -0.28 -6.12 -14.28
CA VAL A 331 1.17 -6.18 -14.54
C VAL A 331 1.44 -6.70 -15.95
N GLU A 332 2.39 -6.08 -16.65
CA GLU A 332 2.91 -6.57 -17.93
C GLU A 332 3.86 -7.76 -17.71
N LEU A 333 3.59 -8.89 -18.38
CA LEU A 333 4.31 -10.15 -18.16
C LEU A 333 5.11 -10.61 -19.39
N ARG A 334 4.85 -10.07 -20.58
CA ARG A 334 5.34 -10.60 -21.85
C ARG A 334 6.33 -9.69 -22.54
N GLY A 335 6.22 -8.37 -22.35
CA GLY A 335 7.07 -7.39 -23.02
C GLY A 335 8.56 -7.57 -22.69
N GLU A 336 9.44 -7.35 -23.68
CA GLU A 336 10.90 -7.47 -23.50
C GLU A 336 11.46 -6.36 -22.60
N VAL A 337 10.91 -5.13 -22.71
CA VAL A 337 11.42 -3.93 -22.02
C VAL A 337 10.45 -3.36 -20.97
N THR A 338 9.26 -3.94 -20.84
CA THR A 338 8.20 -3.48 -19.94
C THR A 338 7.70 -4.55 -18.97
N ARG A 339 8.30 -5.75 -18.96
CA ARG A 339 7.95 -6.78 -17.98
C ARG A 339 8.13 -6.26 -16.54
N GLY A 340 7.13 -6.51 -15.71
CA GLY A 340 7.04 -6.04 -14.33
C GLY A 340 6.46 -4.64 -14.16
N GLN A 341 6.20 -3.91 -15.25
CA GLN A 341 5.51 -2.62 -15.18
C GLN A 341 4.07 -2.81 -14.68
N MET A 342 3.64 -1.99 -13.72
CA MET A 342 2.23 -1.85 -13.38
C MET A 342 1.55 -0.93 -14.41
N VAL A 343 0.55 -1.45 -15.10
CA VAL A 343 -0.21 -0.74 -16.13
C VAL A 343 -1.57 -0.34 -15.57
N CYS A 344 -1.77 0.96 -15.41
CA CYS A 344 -3.00 1.57 -14.88
C CYS A 344 -3.87 2.15 -16.00
N ASP A 345 -5.15 1.82 -16.01
CA ASP A 345 -6.12 2.30 -17.00
C ASP A 345 -6.85 3.57 -16.54
N TYR A 346 -6.12 4.67 -16.42
CA TYR A 346 -6.66 5.98 -16.03
C TYR A 346 -7.78 6.51 -16.94
N ARG A 347 -7.89 5.98 -18.15
CA ARG A 347 -8.88 6.42 -19.15
C ARG A 347 -10.08 5.48 -19.26
N GLY A 348 -10.10 4.38 -18.52
CA GLY A 348 -11.17 3.37 -18.56
C GLY A 348 -11.33 2.70 -19.93
N LEU A 349 -10.25 2.56 -20.70
CA LEU A 349 -10.27 1.98 -22.05
C LEU A 349 -10.67 0.50 -22.04
N TRP A 350 -10.32 -0.24 -20.99
CA TRP A 350 -10.64 -1.65 -20.83
C TRP A 350 -12.03 -1.92 -20.27
N LYS A 351 -12.73 -0.87 -19.78
CA LYS A 351 -14.08 -0.96 -19.22
C LYS A 351 -14.18 -2.02 -18.11
N LYS A 352 -13.16 -2.07 -17.26
CA LYS A 352 -13.14 -2.91 -16.07
C LYS A 352 -13.37 -2.03 -14.83
N GLU A 353 -14.03 -2.61 -13.84
CA GLU A 353 -14.14 -1.97 -12.53
C GLU A 353 -12.74 -1.79 -11.91
N PRO A 354 -12.50 -0.69 -11.17
CA PRO A 354 -11.28 -0.52 -10.41
C PRO A 354 -10.99 -1.69 -9.48
N ASN A 355 -9.74 -2.14 -9.46
CA ASN A 355 -9.23 -3.19 -8.55
C ASN A 355 -8.14 -2.66 -7.61
N LEU A 356 -7.76 -1.39 -7.75
CA LEU A 356 -6.67 -0.79 -6.98
C LEU A 356 -7.00 0.66 -6.64
N ARG A 357 -6.85 1.00 -5.35
CA ARG A 357 -6.83 2.38 -4.88
C ARG A 357 -5.39 2.87 -4.79
N VAL A 358 -5.01 3.76 -5.70
CA VAL A 358 -3.68 4.37 -5.70
C VAL A 358 -3.66 5.54 -4.72
N VAL A 359 -2.81 5.49 -3.70
CA VAL A 359 -2.56 6.60 -2.78
C VAL A 359 -1.62 7.61 -3.43
N LYS A 360 -2.03 8.88 -3.54
CA LYS A 360 -1.26 9.95 -4.20
C LYS A 360 -0.65 10.95 -3.22
N LYS A 361 -1.28 11.13 -2.07
CA LYS A 361 -0.89 12.16 -1.09
C LYS A 361 -1.19 11.73 0.35
N LEU A 362 -0.24 12.02 1.24
CA LEU A 362 -0.31 11.76 2.67
C LEU A 362 -0.15 13.06 3.46
N ASP A 363 -0.73 13.12 4.66
CA ASP A 363 -0.40 14.14 5.66
C ASP A 363 0.99 13.88 6.21
N MET A 364 2.00 14.52 5.61
CA MET A 364 3.39 14.35 6.00
C MET A 364 3.70 14.87 7.41
N LYS A 365 2.89 15.78 7.96
CA LYS A 365 3.06 16.22 9.35
C LYS A 365 2.69 15.08 10.31
N ALA A 366 1.57 14.40 10.03
CA ALA A 366 1.18 13.22 10.79
C ALA A 366 2.18 12.07 10.62
N ALA A 367 2.69 11.84 9.40
CA ALA A 367 3.70 10.83 9.13
C ALA A 367 5.01 11.07 9.89
N ILE A 368 5.53 12.31 9.90
CA ILE A 368 6.72 12.70 10.65
C ILE A 368 6.51 12.49 12.15
N GLN A 369 5.33 12.85 12.68
CA GLN A 369 5.01 12.62 14.09
C GLN A 369 5.06 11.12 14.44
N MET A 370 4.60 10.24 13.55
CA MET A 370 4.67 8.80 13.79
C MET A 370 6.11 8.28 13.92
N PHE A 371 7.05 8.83 13.15
CA PHE A 371 8.48 8.51 13.33
C PHE A 371 9.01 8.94 14.69
N TRP A 372 8.63 10.15 15.13
CA TRP A 372 8.98 10.63 16.47
C TRP A 372 8.43 9.71 17.56
N ASP A 373 7.15 9.35 17.48
CA ASP A 373 6.48 8.51 18.47
C ASP A 373 7.09 7.11 18.57
N ALA A 374 7.64 6.57 17.47
CA ALA A 374 8.22 5.24 17.45
C ALA A 374 9.66 5.18 17.97
N LEU A 375 10.40 6.27 17.88
CA LEU A 375 11.82 6.31 18.21
C LEU A 375 12.12 7.00 19.54
N GLN A 376 11.23 7.86 20.04
CA GLN A 376 11.28 8.36 21.43
C GLN A 376 10.94 7.25 22.43
#